data_AF-A0A9E6P1Q5-F1
#
_entry.id   AF-A0A9E6P1Q5-F1
#
_cell.length_a   1.000
_cell.length_b   1.000
_cell.length_c   1.000
_cell.angle_alpha   90.00
_cell.angle_beta   90.00
_cell.angle_gamma   90.00
#
_symmetry.space_group_name_H-M   'P 1'
#
loop_
_entity.id
_entity.type
_entity.pdbx_description
1 polymer ?
#
loop_
_entity_poly.entity_id
_entity_poly.type
_entity_poly.pdbx_seq_one_letter_code
_entity_poly.pdbx_strand_id
1 'polypeptide(L)'
;MSDSRGRRPEGRPSSGNIQHLKLKLLVLLGVCALPLFGSVSMWLRGISLLPLAAYGIVSVLAFFLYWADKRKARADAWRTPENILHAVELAGGWPGALIAQQVFRHKTRKVSFQILFWVIVLLHQVFWIDQLFLGSSLLTLF
;
A
#
# COMPACT_ATOMS: atom_id res chain seq x y z
N MET A 1 55.98 9.72 25.35
CA MET A 1 55.22 10.90 25.81
C MET A 1 54.10 11.13 24.81
N SER A 2 52.86 10.95 25.29
CA SER A 2 51.54 11.33 24.74
C SER A 2 51.23 11.24 23.23
N ASP A 3 50.43 10.21 22.90
CA ASP A 3 49.56 10.09 21.73
C ASP A 3 48.76 11.37 21.42
N SER A 4 48.87 11.83 20.17
CA SER A 4 47.96 12.77 19.54
C SER A 4 46.60 12.11 19.28
N ARG A 5 45.71 12.16 20.26
CA ARG A 5 44.29 11.77 20.12
C ARG A 5 43.56 12.75 19.20
N GLY A 6 43.37 12.37 17.93
CA GLY A 6 42.45 13.02 17.03
C GLY A 6 41.02 12.96 17.56
N ARG A 7 40.43 14.12 17.91
CA ARG A 7 38.99 14.25 18.15
C ARG A 7 38.27 13.96 16.82
N ARG A 8 37.62 12.81 16.72
CA ARG A 8 36.59 12.59 15.68
C ARG A 8 35.35 13.39 16.09
N PRO A 9 34.77 14.22 15.21
CA PRO A 9 33.48 14.85 15.52
C PRO A 9 32.43 13.74 15.60
N GLU A 10 31.84 13.58 16.78
CA GLU A 10 30.71 12.69 16.99
C GLU A 10 29.59 13.10 16.03
N GLY A 11 29.19 12.15 15.18
CA GLY A 11 28.17 12.37 14.17
C GLY A 11 26.89 12.88 14.82
N ARG A 12 26.43 14.05 14.36
CA ARG A 12 25.08 14.57 14.65
C ARG A 12 24.08 13.41 14.50
N PRO A 13 23.23 13.12 15.49
CA PRO A 13 22.09 12.28 15.23
C PRO A 13 21.24 13.03 14.22
N SER A 14 21.21 12.54 12.98
CA SER A 14 20.23 12.98 12.00
C SER A 14 18.87 12.55 12.54
N SER A 15 18.25 13.42 13.33
CA SER A 15 16.83 13.38 13.64
C SER A 15 16.10 13.53 12.33
N GLY A 16 15.97 12.40 11.62
CA GLY A 16 15.27 12.28 10.36
C GLY A 16 13.81 12.49 10.64
N ASN A 17 13.43 13.77 10.73
CA ASN A 17 12.05 14.21 10.67
C ASN A 17 11.42 13.44 9.51
N ILE A 18 10.22 12.88 9.70
CA ILE A 18 9.51 12.14 8.65
C ILE A 18 9.04 13.18 7.62
N GLN A 19 9.99 13.71 6.87
CA GLN A 19 9.76 14.56 5.72
C GLN A 19 8.81 13.73 4.82
N HIS A 20 7.68 14.33 4.48
CA HIS A 20 6.63 13.76 3.61
C HIS A 20 5.58 12.81 4.23
N LEU A 21 5.41 12.70 5.56
CA LEU A 21 4.26 11.95 6.12
C LEU A 21 2.92 12.50 5.63
N LYS A 22 2.75 13.83 5.68
CA LYS A 22 1.54 14.51 5.19
C LYS A 22 1.26 14.18 3.72
N LEU A 23 2.28 14.27 2.86
CA LEU A 23 2.15 13.93 1.45
C LEU A 23 1.73 12.47 1.24
N LYS A 24 2.34 11.53 1.96
CA LYS A 24 1.99 10.10 1.89
C LYS A 24 0.57 9.80 2.32
N LEU A 25 0.08 10.49 3.35
CA LEU A 25 -1.31 10.40 3.79
C LEU A 25 -2.27 11.03 2.78
N LEU A 26 -1.91 12.17 2.19
CA LEU A 26 -2.70 12.79 1.13
C LEU A 26 -2.81 11.89 -0.10
N VAL A 27 -1.72 11.25 -0.51
CA VAL A 27 -1.73 10.26 -1.59
C VAL A 27 -2.66 9.11 -1.23
N LEU A 28 -2.50 8.49 -0.05
CA LEU A 28 -3.35 7.39 0.41
C LEU A 28 -4.84 7.77 0.40
N LEU A 29 -5.18 8.93 0.98
CA LEU A 29 -6.56 9.42 1.00
C LEU A 29 -7.09 9.67 -0.41
N GLY A 30 -6.28 10.28 -1.29
CA GLY A 30 -6.64 10.55 -2.68
C GLY A 30 -6.94 9.28 -3.46
N VAL A 31 -6.06 8.27 -3.38
CA VAL A 31 -6.27 7.01 -4.13
C VAL A 31 -7.36 6.12 -3.53
N CYS A 32 -7.64 6.24 -2.23
CA CYS A 32 -8.71 5.50 -1.57
C CYS A 32 -10.09 6.14 -1.76
N ALA A 33 -10.16 7.45 -1.99
CA ALA A 33 -11.41 8.19 -2.06
C ALA A 33 -12.36 7.63 -3.12
N LEU A 34 -11.86 7.38 -4.33
CA LEU A 34 -12.69 6.91 -5.44
C LEU A 34 -13.22 5.47 -5.21
N PRO A 35 -12.40 4.47 -4.89
CA PRO A 35 -12.88 3.12 -4.55
C PRO A 35 -13.83 3.07 -3.36
N LEU A 36 -13.58 3.90 -2.34
CA LEU A 36 -14.43 3.97 -1.16
C LEU A 36 -15.78 4.59 -1.52
N PHE A 37 -15.78 5.71 -2.24
CA PHE A 37 -17.00 6.36 -2.70
C PHE A 37 -17.82 5.43 -3.60
N GLY A 38 -17.17 4.75 -4.54
CA GLY A 38 -17.80 3.75 -5.40
C GLY A 38 -18.44 2.63 -4.58
N SER A 39 -17.69 2.01 -3.67
CA SER A 39 -18.17 0.91 -2.82
C SER A 39 -19.35 1.34 -1.93
N VAL A 40 -19.27 2.52 -1.32
CA VAL A 40 -20.34 3.07 -0.49
C VAL A 40 -21.56 3.41 -1.34
N SER A 41 -21.39 3.97 -2.54
CA SER A 41 -22.50 4.28 -3.43
C SER A 41 -23.27 3.03 -3.87
N MET A 42 -22.59 1.92 -4.13
CA MET A 42 -23.23 0.64 -4.45
C MET A 42 -24.01 0.08 -3.27
N TRP A 43 -23.48 0.22 -2.05
CA TRP A 43 -24.17 -0.18 -0.82
C TRP A 43 -25.43 0.66 -0.57
N LEU A 44 -25.32 1.99 -0.69
CA LEU A 44 -26.46 2.90 -0.49
C LEU A 44 -27.55 2.71 -1.54
N ARG A 45 -27.19 2.27 -2.75
CA ARG A 45 -28.13 1.90 -3.83
C ARG A 45 -28.73 0.49 -3.67
N GLY A 46 -28.32 -0.26 -2.64
CA GLY A 46 -28.79 -1.62 -2.38
C GLY A 46 -28.29 -2.67 -3.38
N ILE A 47 -27.29 -2.35 -4.20
CA ILE A 47 -26.79 -3.24 -5.27
C ILE A 47 -25.94 -4.35 -4.66
N SER A 48 -24.89 -3.98 -3.92
CA SER A 48 -24.02 -4.96 -3.26
C SER A 48 -23.17 -4.32 -2.15
N LEU A 49 -22.94 -5.10 -1.07
CA LEU A 49 -22.00 -4.76 0.01
C LEU A 49 -20.60 -5.36 -0.22
N LEU A 50 -20.49 -6.31 -1.16
CA LEU A 50 -19.31 -7.13 -1.37
C LEU A 50 -18.02 -6.31 -1.59
N PRO A 51 -17.99 -5.24 -2.43
CA PRO A 51 -16.76 -4.49 -2.65
C PRO A 51 -16.27 -3.80 -1.37
N LEU A 52 -17.19 -3.20 -0.60
CA LEU A 52 -16.85 -2.51 0.64
C LEU A 52 -16.26 -3.48 1.67
N ALA A 53 -16.89 -4.64 1.85
CA ALA A 53 -16.41 -5.68 2.74
C ALA A 53 -15.07 -6.27 2.27
N ALA A 54 -14.91 -6.52 0.97
CA ALA A 54 -13.69 -7.05 0.38
C ALA A 54 -12.51 -6.08 0.61
N TYR A 55 -12.66 -4.80 0.29
CA TYR A 55 -11.62 -3.80 0.55
C TYR A 55 -11.22 -3.74 2.03
N GLY A 56 -12.20 -3.78 2.94
CA GLY A 56 -11.93 -3.79 4.39
C GLY A 56 -11.15 -5.02 4.85
N ILE A 57 -11.67 -6.21 4.56
CA ILE A 57 -11.11 -7.48 5.03
C ILE A 57 -9.73 -7.74 4.40
N VAL A 58 -9.62 -7.57 3.08
CA VAL A 58 -8.37 -7.86 2.37
C VAL A 58 -7.30 -6.82 2.70
N SER A 59 -7.67 -5.57 2.99
CA SER A 59 -6.71 -4.57 3.50
C SER A 59 -6.12 -4.96 4.85
N VAL A 60 -6.96 -5.44 5.79
CA VAL A 60 -6.49 -5.92 7.10
C VAL A 60 -5.57 -7.12 6.91
N LEU A 61 -5.95 -8.08 6.07
CA LEU A 61 -5.12 -9.25 5.75
C LEU A 61 -3.77 -8.84 5.15
N ALA A 62 -3.77 -7.91 4.17
CA ALA A 62 -2.57 -7.39 3.54
C ALA A 62 -1.63 -6.74 4.55
N PHE A 63 -2.17 -5.96 5.49
CA PHE A 63 -1.38 -5.33 6.54
C PHE A 63 -0.63 -6.35 7.39
N PHE A 64 -1.33 -7.40 7.86
CA PHE A 64 -0.72 -8.47 8.65
C PHE A 64 0.27 -9.31 7.84
N LEU A 65 0.01 -9.54 6.56
CA LEU A 65 0.93 -10.24 5.67
C LEU A 65 2.25 -9.49 5.53
N TYR A 66 2.19 -8.17 5.33
CA TYR A 66 3.38 -7.31 5.29
C TYR A 66 4.12 -7.27 6.63
N TRP A 67 3.40 -7.22 7.74
CA TRP A 67 4.00 -7.29 9.07
C TRP A 67 4.74 -8.62 9.29
N ALA A 68 4.14 -9.73 8.90
CA ALA A 68 4.75 -11.06 8.95
C ALA A 68 5.99 -11.14 8.04
N ASP A 69 5.91 -10.64 6.81
CA ASP A 69 7.05 -10.61 5.89
C ASP A 69 8.22 -9.81 6.47
N LYS A 70 7.96 -8.64 7.07
CA LYS A 70 9.03 -7.86 7.72
C LYS A 70 9.63 -8.60 8.93
N ARG A 71 8.83 -9.38 9.69
CA ARG A 71 9.35 -10.19 10.80
C ARG A 71 10.26 -11.31 10.28
N LYS A 72 9.84 -12.04 9.24
CA LYS A 72 10.66 -13.07 8.59
C LYS A 72 11.97 -12.51 8.05
N ALA A 73 11.93 -11.32 7.42
CA ALA A 73 13.12 -10.65 6.91
C ALA A 73 14.12 -10.22 8.00
N ARG A 74 13.68 -10.02 9.25
CA ARG A 74 14.58 -9.72 10.39
C ARG A 74 15.14 -10.99 11.06
N ALA A 75 14.45 -12.11 10.91
CA ALA A 75 14.83 -13.39 11.51
C ALA A 75 15.59 -14.30 10.54
N ASP A 76 16.07 -13.76 9.41
CA ASP A 76 16.71 -14.50 8.30
C ASP A 76 15.93 -15.76 7.86
N ALA A 77 14.60 -15.71 8.01
CA ALA A 77 13.70 -16.77 7.59
C ALA A 77 13.31 -16.61 6.11
N TRP A 78 12.71 -17.67 5.54
CA TRP A 78 12.21 -17.66 4.17
C TRP A 78 11.22 -16.51 3.94
N ARG A 79 11.55 -15.61 3.00
CA ARG A 79 10.75 -14.40 2.71
C ARG A 79 9.47 -14.76 1.95
N THR A 80 8.43 -13.95 2.11
CA THR A 80 7.19 -14.13 1.35
C THR A 80 7.44 -13.78 -0.12
N PRO A 81 7.08 -14.67 -1.07
CA PRO A 81 7.15 -14.38 -2.50
C PRO A 81 6.38 -13.11 -2.89
N GLU A 82 6.95 -12.29 -3.77
CA GLU A 82 6.35 -11.00 -4.16
C GLU A 82 5.03 -11.15 -4.93
N ASN A 83 4.87 -12.24 -5.68
CA ASN A 83 3.62 -12.57 -6.35
C ASN A 83 2.43 -12.75 -5.39
N ILE A 84 2.66 -13.28 -4.18
CA ILE A 84 1.60 -13.41 -3.17
C ILE A 84 1.19 -12.02 -2.65
N LEU A 85 2.16 -11.13 -2.42
CA LEU A 85 1.88 -9.76 -1.99
C LEU A 85 1.06 -9.03 -3.06
N HIS A 86 1.48 -9.11 -4.33
CA HIS A 86 0.76 -8.50 -5.44
C HIS A 86 -0.62 -9.15 -5.69
N ALA A 87 -0.79 -10.45 -5.46
CA ALA A 87 -2.10 -11.09 -5.57
C ALA A 87 -3.08 -10.55 -4.52
N VAL A 88 -2.64 -10.36 -3.28
CA VAL A 88 -3.48 -9.78 -2.21
C VAL A 88 -3.77 -8.30 -2.49
N GLU A 89 -2.80 -7.56 -3.01
CA GLU A 89 -3.01 -6.18 -3.45
C GLU A 89 -4.04 -6.09 -4.58
N LEU A 90 -3.95 -7.00 -5.56
CA LEU A 90 -4.88 -7.09 -6.69
C LEU A 90 -6.29 -7.50 -6.24
N ALA A 91 -6.41 -8.30 -5.19
CA ALA A 91 -7.70 -8.68 -4.60
C ALA A 91 -8.37 -7.55 -3.77
N GLY A 92 -7.81 -6.33 -3.77
CA GLY A 92 -8.34 -5.18 -3.01
C GLY A 92 -7.60 -4.86 -1.71
N GLY A 93 -6.50 -5.56 -1.41
CA GLY A 93 -5.69 -5.33 -0.21
C GLY A 93 -4.69 -4.18 -0.32
N TRP A 94 -4.58 -3.55 -1.49
CA TRP A 94 -3.59 -2.52 -1.75
C TRP A 94 -3.66 -1.31 -0.78
N PRO A 95 -4.81 -0.86 -0.21
CA PRO A 95 -4.81 0.21 0.79
C PRO A 95 -4.09 -0.20 2.07
N GLY A 96 -4.38 -1.39 2.60
CA GLY A 96 -3.71 -1.95 3.76
C GLY A 96 -2.23 -2.22 3.52
N ALA A 97 -1.87 -2.68 2.31
CA ALA A 97 -0.48 -2.83 1.89
C ALA A 97 0.26 -1.49 1.85
N LEU A 98 -0.36 -0.42 1.31
CA LEU A 98 0.24 0.92 1.25
C LEU A 98 0.51 1.48 2.66
N ILE A 99 -0.45 1.31 3.58
CA ILE A 99 -0.28 1.68 4.99
C ILE A 99 0.87 0.87 5.59
N ALA A 100 0.90 -0.44 5.38
CA ALA A 100 1.94 -1.32 5.91
C ALA A 100 3.33 -0.96 5.38
N GLN A 101 3.47 -0.65 4.08
CA GLN A 101 4.72 -0.17 3.48
C GLN A 101 5.24 1.08 4.17
N GLN A 102 4.36 2.03 4.53
CA GLN A 102 4.73 3.27 5.20
C GLN A 102 5.10 3.04 6.68
N VAL A 103 4.29 2.29 7.43
CA VAL A 103 4.50 1.98 8.85
C VAL A 103 5.78 1.16 9.03
N PHE A 104 5.95 0.14 8.20
CA PHE A 104 7.06 -0.80 8.31
C PHE A 104 8.29 -0.36 7.54
N ARG A 105 8.19 0.66 6.68
CA ARG A 105 9.26 1.11 5.77
C ARG A 105 9.85 -0.05 4.98
N HIS A 106 9.00 -1.02 4.63
CA HIS A 106 9.36 -2.27 3.97
C HIS A 106 8.82 -2.25 2.53
N LYS A 107 9.59 -2.80 1.58
CA LYS A 107 9.24 -2.83 0.14
C LYS A 107 9.02 -1.46 -0.53
N THR A 108 9.54 -0.37 0.04
CA THR A 108 9.42 0.99 -0.50
C THR A 108 10.50 1.40 -1.50
N ARG A 109 11.65 0.71 -1.51
CA ARG A 109 12.82 1.07 -2.34
C ARG A 109 12.97 0.27 -3.63
N LYS A 110 12.35 -0.92 -3.72
CA LYS A 110 12.49 -1.80 -4.88
C LYS A 110 11.57 -1.30 -6.00
N VAL A 111 12.16 -0.70 -7.03
CA VAL A 111 11.42 -0.06 -8.13
C VAL A 111 10.47 -1.04 -8.83
N SER A 112 10.93 -2.25 -9.16
CA SER A 112 10.10 -3.25 -9.83
C SER A 112 8.83 -3.61 -9.03
N PHE A 113 8.97 -3.70 -7.70
CA PHE A 113 7.85 -3.97 -6.79
C PHE A 113 6.87 -2.80 -6.76
N GLN A 114 7.39 -1.58 -6.67
CA GLN A 114 6.58 -0.36 -6.65
C GLN A 114 5.84 -0.13 -7.98
N ILE A 115 6.47 -0.42 -9.13
CA ILE A 115 5.82 -0.33 -10.44
C ILE A 115 4.59 -1.25 -10.47
N LEU A 116 4.76 -2.53 -10.12
CA LEU A 116 3.65 -3.48 -10.17
C LEU A 116 2.56 -3.13 -9.15
N PHE A 117 2.94 -2.69 -7.95
CA PHE A 117 2.01 -2.15 -6.96
C PHE A 117 1.17 -0.99 -7.53
N TRP A 118 1.79 0.01 -8.16
CA TRP A 118 1.07 1.17 -8.71
C TRP A 118 0.23 0.82 -9.94
N VAL A 119 0.64 -0.16 -10.74
CA VAL A 119 -0.21 -0.73 -11.81
C VAL A 119 -1.49 -1.32 -11.22
N ILE A 120 -1.37 -2.09 -10.13
CA ILE A 120 -2.55 -2.65 -9.43
C ILE A 120 -3.47 -1.55 -8.91
N VAL A 121 -2.91 -0.50 -8.28
CA VAL A 121 -3.72 0.64 -7.82
C VAL A 121 -4.44 1.30 -9.00
N LEU A 122 -3.73 1.55 -10.11
CA LEU A 122 -4.30 2.16 -11.32
C LEU A 122 -5.43 1.31 -11.91
N LEU A 123 -5.27 -0.02 -11.98
CA LEU A 123 -6.32 -0.93 -12.44
C LEU A 123 -7.60 -0.79 -11.61
N HIS A 124 -7.48 -0.70 -10.29
CA HIS A 124 -8.64 -0.45 -9.43
C HIS A 124 -9.25 0.93 -9.67
N GLN A 125 -8.45 1.97 -9.90
CA GLN A 125 -8.99 3.29 -10.24
C GLN A 125 -9.78 3.24 -11.55
N VAL A 126 -9.22 2.64 -12.60
CA VAL A 126 -9.90 2.49 -13.90
C VAL A 126 -11.21 1.73 -13.75
N PHE A 127 -11.20 0.62 -13.00
CA PHE A 127 -12.42 -0.14 -12.70
C PHE A 127 -13.50 0.74 -12.04
N TRP A 128 -13.15 1.49 -11.00
CA TRP A 128 -14.12 2.35 -10.31
C TRP A 128 -14.57 3.56 -11.14
N ILE A 129 -13.70 4.11 -12.00
CA ILE A 129 -14.10 5.14 -12.97
C ILE A 129 -15.15 4.57 -13.93
N ASP A 130 -14.91 3.39 -14.50
CA ASP A 130 -15.87 2.75 -15.40
C ASP A 130 -17.21 2.47 -14.73
N GLN A 131 -17.19 1.91 -13.52
CA GLN A 131 -18.41 1.62 -12.77
C GLN A 131 -19.21 2.88 -12.42
N LEU A 132 -18.54 3.99 -12.10
CA LEU A 132 -19.20 5.24 -11.70
C LEU A 132 -19.67 6.10 -12.86
N PHE A 133 -18.89 6.20 -13.93
CA PHE A 133 -19.12 7.16 -15.02
C PHE A 133 -19.62 6.52 -16.31
N LEU A 134 -19.19 5.28 -16.60
CA LEU A 134 -19.48 4.60 -17.86
C LEU A 134 -20.60 3.55 -17.71
N GLY A 135 -21.19 3.43 -16.53
CA GLY A 135 -22.35 2.56 -16.30
C GLY A 135 -22.07 1.10 -16.67
N SER A 136 -20.85 0.60 -16.39
CA SER A 136 -20.37 -0.74 -16.72
C SER A 136 -20.16 -1.07 -18.22
N SER A 137 -20.11 -0.05 -19.08
CA SER A 137 -19.95 -0.23 -20.53
C SER A 137 -18.73 -1.10 -20.89
N LEU A 138 -17.60 -0.97 -20.18
CA LEU A 138 -16.41 -1.80 -20.45
C LEU A 138 -16.59 -3.27 -20.07
N LEU A 139 -17.30 -3.59 -18.98
CA LEU A 139 -17.59 -4.99 -18.63
C LEU A 139 -18.64 -5.62 -19.53
N THR A 140 -19.52 -4.82 -20.16
CA THR A 140 -20.50 -5.32 -21.13
C THR A 140 -19.97 -5.53 -22.55
N LEU A 141 -18.77 -5.02 -22.85
CA LEU A 141 -18.13 -5.13 -24.16
C LEU A 141 -17.29 -6.41 -24.35
N PHE A 142 -17.10 -7.19 -23.28
CA PHE A 142 -16.40 -8.49 -23.28
C PHE A 142 -17.33 -9.59 -22.76
#